data_AF-F0I7E0-F1
#
_entry.id   AF-F0I7E0-F1
#
_cell.length_a   1.000
_cell.length_b   1.000
_cell.length_c   1.000
_cell.angle_alpha   90.00
_cell.angle_beta   90.00
_cell.angle_gamma   90.00
#
_symmetry.space_group_name_H-M   'P 1'
#
loop_
_entity.id
_entity.type
_entity.pdbx_description
1 polymer ?
#
loop_
_entity_poly.entity_id
_entity_poly.type
_entity_poly.pdbx_seq_one_letter_code
_entity_poly.pdbx_strand_id
1 'polypeptide(L)'
;MALTLVNAELENGDGAARDLTMMMEEIMTIVKYSLEISLDEEDIYLERFMTHLKFFCERVLTDRGHRDLEDNEMFDLLKCKYPLAYETTRKIAEFLKQTRNYQISEDEQLYLTIHLSRMKRRMTCKANTKK
;
A
#
# COMPACT_ATOMS: atom_id res chain seq x y z
N MET A 1 -32.05 -0.52 -30.02
CA MET A 1 -31.54 0.40 -28.97
C MET A 1 -31.16 -0.43 -27.77
N ALA A 2 -29.90 -0.86 -27.70
CA ALA A 2 -29.34 -1.58 -26.56
C ALA A 2 -27.96 -0.97 -26.24
N LEU A 3 -27.92 0.37 -26.15
CA LEU A 3 -26.69 1.15 -25.96
C LEU A 3 -26.55 1.70 -24.53
N THR A 4 -27.44 1.33 -23.61
CA THR A 4 -27.45 1.88 -22.25
C THR A 4 -26.85 0.95 -21.20
N LEU A 5 -26.83 -0.37 -21.43
CA LEU A 5 -26.28 -1.32 -20.47
C LEU A 5 -24.77 -1.56 -20.68
N VAL A 6 -24.33 -1.63 -21.94
CA VAL A 6 -22.91 -1.89 -22.29
C VAL A 6 -22.03 -0.65 -22.06
N ASN A 7 -22.56 0.56 -22.24
CA ASN A 7 -21.80 1.78 -21.96
C ASN A 7 -21.54 1.99 -20.47
N ALA A 8 -22.47 1.59 -19.59
CA ALA A 8 -22.29 1.75 -18.15
C ALA A 8 -21.16 0.86 -17.60
N GLU A 9 -20.97 -0.36 -18.12
CA GLU A 9 -19.83 -1.20 -17.72
C GLU A 9 -18.49 -0.70 -18.27
N LEU A 10 -18.49 -0.07 -19.45
CA LEU A 10 -17.28 0.54 -20.03
C LEU A 10 -16.87 1.83 -19.31
N GLU A 11 -17.82 2.71 -18.95
CA GLU A 11 -17.53 3.91 -18.13
C GLU A 11 -17.11 3.55 -16.70
N ASN A 12 -17.75 2.55 -16.08
CA ASN A 12 -17.39 2.10 -14.74
C ASN A 12 -16.04 1.36 -14.70
N GLY A 13 -15.70 0.61 -15.75
CA GLY A 13 -14.42 -0.09 -15.86
C GLY A 13 -13.23 0.87 -15.97
N ASP A 14 -13.38 1.95 -16.74
CA ASP A 14 -12.33 2.96 -16.95
C ASP A 14 -12.16 3.87 -15.71
N GLY A 15 -13.27 4.21 -15.04
CA GLY A 15 -13.25 4.96 -13.78
C GLY A 15 -12.60 4.18 -12.63
N ALA A 16 -12.97 2.92 -12.44
CA ALA A 16 -12.42 2.08 -11.37
C ALA A 16 -10.91 1.82 -11.54
N ALA A 17 -10.46 1.58 -12.78
CA ALA A 17 -9.04 1.40 -13.08
C ALA A 17 -8.23 2.69 -12.83
N ARG A 18 -8.81 3.85 -13.15
CA ARG A 18 -8.20 5.16 -12.88
C ARG A 18 -8.10 5.42 -11.38
N ASP A 19 -9.17 5.21 -10.63
CA ASP A 19 -9.20 5.41 -9.17
C ASP A 19 -8.20 4.48 -8.46
N LEU A 20 -8.11 3.22 -8.91
CA LEU A 20 -7.11 2.27 -8.42
C LEU A 20 -5.69 2.78 -8.63
N THR A 21 -5.38 3.21 -9.86
CA THR A 21 -4.05 3.71 -10.21
C THR A 21 -3.70 4.96 -9.40
N MET A 22 -4.62 5.92 -9.31
CA MET A 22 -4.43 7.15 -8.53
C MET A 22 -4.16 6.84 -7.05
N MET A 23 -4.94 5.96 -6.43
CA MET A 23 -4.73 5.58 -5.03
C MET A 23 -3.38 4.90 -4.81
N MET A 24 -2.98 4.01 -5.73
CA MET A 24 -1.67 3.38 -5.67
C MET A 24 -0.56 4.44 -5.75
N GLU A 25 -0.65 5.41 -6.66
CA GLU A 25 0.33 6.49 -6.81
C GLU A 25 0.41 7.39 -5.56
N GLU A 26 -0.73 7.74 -4.95
CA GLU A 26 -0.81 8.52 -3.71
C GLU A 26 -0.10 7.80 -2.56
N ILE A 27 -0.38 6.51 -2.37
CA ILE A 27 0.29 5.68 -1.35
C ILE A 27 1.79 5.54 -1.64
N MET A 28 2.16 5.29 -2.90
CA MET A 28 3.58 5.20 -3.29
C MET A 28 4.33 6.51 -3.03
N THR A 29 3.66 7.65 -3.17
CA THR A 29 4.23 8.96 -2.86
C THR A 29 4.53 9.08 -1.37
N ILE A 30 3.59 8.70 -0.50
CA ILE A 30 3.81 8.65 0.96
C ILE A 30 5.02 7.77 1.31
N VAL A 31 5.12 6.59 0.67
CA VAL A 31 6.21 5.64 0.87
C VAL A 31 7.56 6.22 0.47
N LYS A 32 7.67 6.79 -0.74
CA LYS A 32 8.89 7.40 -1.27
C LYS A 32 9.47 8.45 -0.33
N TYR A 33 8.62 9.39 0.10
CA TYR A 33 9.03 10.49 0.96
C TYR A 33 9.30 10.05 2.40
N SER A 34 8.49 9.13 2.95
CA SER A 34 8.65 8.71 4.34
C SER A 34 9.85 7.80 4.56
N LEU A 35 10.20 6.97 3.58
CA LEU A 35 11.34 6.06 3.68
C LEU A 35 12.64 6.65 3.12
N GLU A 36 12.58 7.80 2.44
CA GLU A 36 13.72 8.42 1.74
C GLU A 36 14.39 7.40 0.81
N ILE A 37 13.61 6.82 -0.11
CA ILE A 37 14.07 5.79 -1.05
C ILE A 37 13.79 6.17 -2.51
N SER A 38 14.70 5.81 -3.41
CA SER A 38 14.51 5.92 -4.86
C SER A 38 13.93 4.62 -5.42
N LEU A 39 12.68 4.60 -5.87
CA LEU A 39 12.10 3.38 -6.43
C LEU A 39 12.85 2.95 -7.69
N ASP A 40 13.41 1.74 -7.64
CA ASP A 40 14.06 1.06 -8.75
C ASP A 40 13.08 -0.01 -9.24
N GLU A 41 12.55 0.15 -10.45
CA GLU A 41 11.50 -0.71 -11.01
C GLU A 41 11.96 -2.17 -11.20
N GLU A 42 13.27 -2.43 -11.18
CA GLU A 42 13.84 -3.79 -11.26
C GLU A 42 13.94 -4.49 -9.89
N ASP A 43 13.46 -3.88 -8.80
CA ASP A 43 13.49 -4.47 -7.46
C ASP A 43 12.29 -5.42 -7.20
N ILE A 44 12.57 -6.72 -7.05
CA ILE A 44 11.56 -7.75 -6.71
C ILE A 44 10.74 -7.44 -5.43
N TYR A 45 11.32 -6.70 -4.46
CA TYR A 45 10.58 -6.31 -3.26
C TYR A 45 9.60 -5.16 -3.56
N LEU A 46 9.95 -4.26 -4.49
CA LEU A 46 9.03 -3.25 -5.00
C LEU A 46 7.90 -3.90 -5.81
N GLU A 47 8.21 -4.85 -6.70
CA GLU A 47 7.21 -5.57 -7.50
C GLU A 47 6.19 -6.30 -6.60
N ARG A 48 6.68 -7.02 -5.57
CA ARG A 48 5.82 -7.69 -4.58
C ARG A 48 4.98 -6.71 -3.78
N PHE A 49 5.55 -5.56 -3.41
CA PHE A 49 4.81 -4.51 -2.72
C PHE A 49 3.71 -3.93 -3.62
N MET A 50 4.03 -3.60 -4.86
CA MET A 50 3.07 -3.07 -5.85
C MET A 50 1.93 -4.05 -6.11
N THR A 51 2.23 -5.35 -6.23
CA THR A 51 1.21 -6.40 -6.42
C THR A 51 0.26 -6.45 -5.23
N HIS A 52 0.80 -6.46 -4.01
CA HIS A 52 -0.04 -6.44 -2.81
C HIS A 52 -0.83 -5.14 -2.68
N LEU A 53 -0.18 -4.00 -2.94
CA LEU A 53 -0.79 -2.68 -2.89
C LEU A 53 -1.97 -2.60 -3.85
N LYS A 54 -1.86 -3.15 -5.06
CA LYS A 54 -2.97 -3.24 -6.02
C LYS A 54 -4.18 -3.94 -5.40
N PHE A 55 -4.01 -5.16 -4.89
CA PHE A 55 -5.11 -5.91 -4.29
C PHE A 55 -5.67 -5.22 -3.04
N PHE A 56 -4.82 -4.57 -2.26
CA PHE A 56 -5.24 -3.78 -1.10
C PHE A 56 -6.09 -2.58 -1.53
N CYS A 57 -5.65 -1.78 -2.50
CA CYS A 57 -6.42 -0.66 -3.03
C CYS A 57 -7.75 -1.11 -3.65
N GLU A 58 -7.77 -2.25 -4.37
CA GLU A 58 -9.02 -2.86 -4.85
C GLU A 58 -9.98 -3.18 -3.70
N ARG A 59 -9.50 -3.70 -2.57
CA ARG A 59 -10.33 -3.94 -1.36
C ARG A 59 -10.85 -2.65 -0.76
N VAL A 60 -10.02 -1.61 -0.69
CA VAL A 60 -10.40 -0.28 -0.17
C VAL A 60 -11.51 0.32 -1.04
N LEU A 61 -11.35 0.29 -2.36
CA LEU A 61 -12.31 0.87 -3.31
C LEU A 61 -13.64 0.11 -3.39
N THR A 62 -13.62 -1.19 -3.08
CA THR A 62 -14.82 -2.03 -3.11
C THR A 62 -15.49 -2.18 -1.74
N ASP A 63 -14.96 -1.50 -0.70
CA ASP A 63 -15.39 -1.58 0.70
C ASP A 63 -15.48 -3.02 1.24
N ARG A 64 -14.61 -3.90 0.73
CA ARG A 64 -14.55 -5.31 1.15
C ARG A 64 -13.61 -5.48 2.35
N GLY A 65 -13.86 -4.68 3.39
CA GLY A 65 -13.02 -4.58 4.59
C GLY A 65 -12.47 -5.93 5.09
N HIS A 66 -11.24 -5.92 5.60
CA HIS A 66 -10.66 -7.09 6.24
C HIS A 66 -11.14 -7.19 7.69
N ARG A 67 -11.37 -8.42 8.19
CA ARG A 67 -11.61 -8.63 9.62
C ARG A 67 -10.26 -8.71 10.33
N ASP A 68 -10.16 -8.06 11.49
CA ASP A 68 -9.02 -8.21 12.37
C ASP A 68 -8.94 -9.64 12.91
N LEU A 69 -7.72 -10.17 13.01
CA LEU A 69 -7.42 -11.25 13.95
C LEU A 69 -7.29 -10.66 15.35
N GLU A 70 -7.89 -11.29 16.36
CA GLU A 70 -7.77 -10.86 17.76
C GLU A 70 -6.33 -11.06 18.26
N ASP A 71 -5.78 -10.02 18.88
CA ASP A 71 -4.52 -9.96 19.64
C ASP A 71 -3.24 -10.29 18.85
N ASN A 72 -2.63 -9.26 18.23
CA ASN A 72 -1.47 -9.41 17.37
C ASN A 72 -0.16 -9.02 18.08
N GLU A 73 0.31 -9.85 19.04
CA GLU A 73 1.62 -9.67 19.72
C GLU A 73 2.77 -9.48 18.71
N MET A 74 2.68 -10.10 17.54
CA MET A 74 3.66 -9.95 16.47
C MET A 74 3.69 -8.52 15.92
N PHE A 75 2.54 -7.86 15.84
CA PHE A 75 2.45 -6.47 15.39
C PHE A 75 3.19 -5.54 16.32
N ASP A 76 3.01 -5.68 17.64
CA ASP A 76 3.74 -4.88 18.63
C ASP A 76 5.26 -5.07 18.54
N LEU A 77 5.72 -6.31 18.34
CA LEU A 77 7.13 -6.58 18.13
C LEU A 77 7.68 -5.91 16.86
N LEU A 78 6.89 -5.87 15.78
CA LEU A 78 7.31 -5.20 14.54
C LEU A 78 7.32 -3.68 14.65
N LYS A 79 6.42 -3.07 15.43
CA LYS A 79 6.44 -1.63 15.73
C LYS A 79 7.79 -1.24 16.33
N CYS A 80 8.27 -2.01 17.31
CA CYS A 80 9.57 -1.79 17.94
C CYS A 80 10.75 -2.07 17.00
N LYS A 81 10.67 -3.15 16.20
CA LYS A 81 11.77 -3.59 15.34
C LYS A 81 11.98 -2.73 14.10
N TYR A 82 10.90 -2.18 13.54
CA TYR A 82 10.92 -1.42 12.28
C TYR A 82 10.18 -0.07 12.41
N PRO A 83 10.63 0.82 13.31
CA PRO A 83 9.89 2.04 13.67
C PRO A 83 9.59 2.94 12.47
N LEU A 84 10.56 3.12 11.55
CA LEU A 84 10.35 3.94 10.35
C LEU A 84 9.34 3.34 9.37
N ALA A 85 9.36 2.01 9.20
CA ALA A 85 8.41 1.31 8.34
C ALA A 85 7.00 1.39 8.94
N TYR A 86 6.89 1.20 10.26
CA TYR A 86 5.62 1.32 10.97
C TYR A 86 5.06 2.75 10.92
N GLU A 87 5.88 3.77 11.15
CA GLU A 87 5.46 5.18 11.00
C GLU A 87 4.99 5.49 9.58
N THR A 88 5.62 4.90 8.56
CA THR A 88 5.16 5.03 7.16
C THR A 88 3.80 4.36 6.97
N THR A 89 3.60 3.15 7.49
CA THR A 89 2.30 2.48 7.50
C THR A 89 1.23 3.32 8.20
N ARG A 90 1.55 3.93 9.34
CA ARG A 90 0.62 4.81 10.06
C ARG A 90 0.18 6.00 9.21
N LYS A 91 1.10 6.63 8.47
CA LYS A 91 0.76 7.72 7.53
C LYS A 91 -0.17 7.25 6.42
N ILE A 92 0.04 6.04 5.88
CA ILE A 92 -0.87 5.44 4.89
C ILE A 92 -2.26 5.22 5.50
N ALA A 93 -2.33 4.69 6.72
CA ALA A 93 -3.59 4.47 7.43
C ALA A 93 -4.35 5.78 7.69
N GLU A 94 -3.65 6.82 8.12
CA GLU A 94 -4.23 8.14 8.33
C GLU A 94 -4.73 8.75 7.01
N PHE A 95 -3.94 8.66 5.94
CA PHE A 95 -4.32 9.11 4.61
C PHE A 95 -5.61 8.44 4.13
N LEU A 96 -5.74 7.11 4.24
CA LEU A 96 -6.95 6.40 3.80
C LEU A 96 -8.16 6.68 4.69
N LYS A 97 -7.94 6.87 6.00
CA LYS A 97 -9.00 7.29 6.92
C LYS A 97 -9.54 8.67 6.54
N GLN A 98 -8.67 9.62 6.22
CA GLN A 98 -9.06 10.99 5.89
C GLN A 98 -9.69 11.12 4.49
N THR A 99 -9.18 10.38 3.51
CA THR A 99 -9.57 10.57 2.10
C THR A 99 -10.65 9.61 1.62
N ARG A 100 -10.82 8.46 2.28
CA ARG A 100 -11.76 7.40 1.87
C ARG A 100 -12.62 6.87 3.03
N ASN A 101 -12.47 7.42 4.25
CA ASN A 101 -13.12 6.91 5.46
C ASN A 101 -12.85 5.40 5.70
N TYR A 102 -11.70 4.90 5.26
CA TYR A 102 -11.34 3.50 5.36
C TYR A 102 -10.41 3.27 6.57
N GLN A 103 -10.78 2.31 7.43
CA GLN A 103 -9.96 1.90 8.55
C GLN A 103 -9.16 0.64 8.18
N ILE A 104 -7.84 0.76 8.15
CA ILE A 104 -6.95 -0.37 7.88
C ILE A 104 -6.89 -1.27 9.13
N SER A 105 -7.11 -2.58 8.94
CA SER A 105 -6.96 -3.61 9.98
C SER A 105 -5.51 -3.70 10.48
N GLU A 106 -5.31 -4.28 11.66
CA GLU A 106 -3.95 -4.47 12.20
C GLU A 106 -3.13 -5.44 11.32
N ASP A 107 -3.75 -6.46 10.75
CA ASP A 107 -3.08 -7.43 9.86
C ASP A 107 -2.57 -6.79 8.57
N GLU A 108 -3.34 -5.90 7.97
CA GLU A 108 -2.92 -5.16 6.78
C GLU A 108 -1.82 -4.17 7.13
N GLN A 109 -1.92 -3.48 8.28
CA GLN A 109 -0.84 -2.61 8.76
C GLN A 109 0.46 -3.39 9.04
N LEU A 110 0.36 -4.57 9.66
CA LEU A 110 1.46 -5.50 9.87
C LEU A 110 2.11 -5.89 8.54
N TYR A 111 1.30 -6.28 7.56
CA TYR A 111 1.77 -6.69 6.24
C TYR A 111 2.49 -5.55 5.51
N LEU A 112 1.90 -4.36 5.46
CA LEU A 112 2.52 -3.15 4.91
C LEU A 112 3.86 -2.86 5.59
N THR A 113 3.91 -2.91 6.92
CA THR A 113 5.13 -2.66 7.71
C THR A 113 6.26 -3.62 7.32
N ILE A 114 5.95 -4.91 7.11
CA ILE A 114 6.93 -5.91 6.68
C ILE A 114 7.48 -5.58 5.30
N HIS A 115 6.64 -5.26 4.32
CA HIS A 115 7.11 -4.94 2.96
C HIS A 115 7.95 -3.69 2.91
N LEU A 116 7.50 -2.62 3.58
CA LEU A 116 8.24 -1.36 3.67
C LEU A 116 9.61 -1.56 4.33
N SER A 117 9.69 -2.37 5.39
CA SER A 117 10.97 -2.71 6.04
C SER A 117 11.93 -3.44 5.10
N ARG A 118 11.41 -4.35 4.25
CA ARG A 118 12.21 -5.12 3.28
C ARG A 118 12.72 -4.24 2.15
N MET A 119 11.87 -3.37 1.61
CA MET A 119 12.24 -2.40 0.58
C MET A 119 13.36 -1.48 1.08
N LYS A 120 13.18 -0.85 2.25
CA LYS A 120 14.19 0.08 2.80
C LYS A 120 15.55 -0.59 3.00
N ARG A 121 15.58 -1.80 3.57
CA ARG A 121 16.82 -2.53 3.85
C ARG A 121 17.65 -2.81 2.60
N ARG A 122 17.02 -3.09 1.45
CA ARG A 122 17.75 -3.33 0.20
C ARG A 122 18.34 -2.06 -0.38
N MET A 123 17.61 -0.95 -0.28
CA MET A 123 18.03 0.33 -0.86
C MET A 123 19.17 0.96 -0.05
N THR A 124 19.19 0.77 1.27
CA THR A 124 20.36 1.12 2.10
C THR A 124 21.59 0.28 1.77
N CYS A 125 21.44 -0.99 1.39
CA CYS A 125 22.59 -1.81 0.95
C CYS A 125 23.13 -1.38 -0.42
N LYS A 126 22.27 -1.04 -1.40
CA LYS A 126 22.71 -0.56 -2.73
C LYS A 126 23.50 0.76 -2.66
N ALA A 127 23.22 1.63 -1.68
CA ALA A 127 23.93 2.90 -1.52
C ALA A 127 25.41 2.75 -1.08
N ASN A 128 25.78 1.62 -0.45
CA ASN A 128 27.12 1.40 0.10
C ASN A 128 28.09 0.63 -0.83
N THR A 129 27.64 0.19 -2.01
CA THR A 129 28.47 -0.56 -2.97
C THR A 129 29.09 0.31 -4.07
N LYS A 130 28.91 1.63 -4.03
CA LYS A 130 29.64 2.59 -4.87
C LYS A 130 30.71 3.30 -4.04
N LYS A 131 31.76 2.58 -3.63
CA LYS A 131 33.01 3.20 -3.18
C LYS A 131 34.20 2.36 -3.59
#